data_AF-A0A1Q9SEZ8-F1
#
_entry.id   AF-A0A1Q9SEZ8-F1
#
_cell.length_a   1.000
_cell.length_b   1.000
_cell.length_c   1.000
_cell.angle_alpha   90.00
_cell.angle_beta   90.00
_cell.angle_gamma   90.00
#
_symmetry.space_group_name_H-M   'P 1'
#
loop_
_entity.id
_entity.type
_entity.pdbx_description
1 polymer ?
#
loop_
_entity_poly.entity_id
_entity_poly.type
_entity_poly.pdbx_seq_one_letter_code
_entity_poly.pdbx_strand_id
1 'polypeptide(L)'
;MVKQYVAVPRQTAAEADWVIGAGLFTSAVNGVGLRSMKAPGTAFDDAVLGKDPQPDHMSRFVETLSDNGGVHINSGIPNRAFYLAAAGLGGYTWEKAGRIWYAAMRDLELRRLRRVARFQDFARLTIKHAAALHGPAERAVVEGAWQQVGIAAEIAPAAEPAADVWVLHYSWGCTGSYARASLAFHEDGSFSGDLTGRWHQQDGTLLLRFDDGPAQYAGTLAGDAATGAMSTFTGADGCWHLTRQGAASRLGK
;
A
#
# COMPACT_ATOMS: atom_id res chain seq x y z
N MET A 1 19.91 12.92 6.32
CA MET A 1 19.69 14.36 6.10
C MET A 1 20.18 15.22 7.27
N VAL A 2 19.64 15.10 8.50
CA VAL A 2 20.05 15.96 9.64
C VAL A 2 21.57 15.98 9.84
N LYS A 3 22.21 14.80 9.90
CA LYS A 3 23.68 14.66 9.97
C LYS A 3 24.43 15.45 8.87
N GLN A 4 23.95 15.38 7.63
CA GLN A 4 24.54 16.09 6.50
C GLN A 4 24.37 17.63 6.64
N TYR A 5 23.22 18.07 7.17
CA TYR A 5 22.89 19.49 7.34
C TYR A 5 23.69 20.17 8.46
N VAL A 6 24.00 19.44 9.53
CA VAL A 6 24.75 19.96 10.69
C VAL A 6 26.26 19.77 10.57
N ALA A 7 26.75 19.04 9.56
CA ALA A 7 28.17 18.88 9.30
C ALA A 7 28.84 20.22 8.96
N VAL A 8 30.14 20.33 9.25
CA VAL A 8 30.97 21.50 8.95
C VAL A 8 32.19 21.05 8.13
N PRO A 9 32.26 21.34 6.82
CA PRO A 9 31.20 21.95 5.99
C PRO A 9 29.97 21.03 5.85
N ARG A 10 28.83 21.61 5.46
CA ARG A 10 27.63 20.83 5.12
C ARG A 10 27.94 19.85 4.00
N GLN A 11 27.35 18.67 4.08
CA GLN A 11 27.61 17.60 3.11
C GLN A 11 26.52 17.54 2.05
N THR A 12 26.94 17.49 0.79
CA THR A 12 26.09 17.11 -0.35
C THR A 12 25.76 15.61 -0.32
N ALA A 13 24.85 15.18 -1.19
CA ALA A 13 24.53 13.76 -1.38
C ALA A 13 25.76 12.90 -1.72
N ALA A 14 26.73 13.47 -2.45
CA ALA A 14 27.94 12.76 -2.88
C ALA A 14 28.97 12.60 -1.74
N GLU A 15 29.03 13.56 -0.82
CA GLU A 15 30.02 13.58 0.27
C GLU A 15 29.58 12.80 1.50
N ALA A 16 28.27 12.62 1.69
CA ALA A 16 27.73 11.94 2.85
C ALA A 16 28.13 10.46 2.91
N ASP A 17 28.37 9.94 4.12
CA ASP A 17 28.70 8.52 4.30
C ASP A 17 27.52 7.57 4.12
N TRP A 18 26.29 8.07 4.28
CA TRP A 18 25.05 7.29 4.21
C TRP A 18 24.96 6.16 5.24
N VAL A 19 25.68 6.30 6.36
CA VAL A 19 25.70 5.32 7.46
C VAL A 19 24.82 5.78 8.63
N ILE A 20 23.94 4.89 9.09
CA ILE A 20 23.15 5.07 10.31
C ILE A 20 23.90 4.45 11.49
N GLY A 21 24.10 5.23 12.55
CA GLY A 21 24.84 4.78 13.73
C GLY A 21 26.36 4.75 13.54
N ALA A 22 26.90 5.54 12.61
CA ALA A 22 28.34 5.72 12.48
C ALA A 22 28.95 6.20 13.80
N GLY A 23 30.03 5.55 14.25
CA GLY A 23 30.72 5.87 15.51
C GLY A 23 30.05 5.34 16.79
N LEU A 24 28.93 4.60 16.69
CA LEU A 24 28.33 3.93 17.86
C LEU A 24 29.09 2.66 18.26
N PHE A 25 29.71 1.99 17.30
CA PHE A 25 30.50 0.80 17.54
C PHE A 25 31.88 1.16 18.09
N THR A 26 32.36 0.33 19.02
CA THR A 26 33.74 0.39 19.48
C THR A 26 34.67 -0.15 18.39
N SER A 27 35.98 0.09 18.53
CA SER A 27 36.98 -0.48 17.62
C SER A 27 37.05 -2.01 17.63
N ALA A 28 36.40 -2.68 18.58
CA ALA A 28 36.34 -4.13 18.67
C ALA A 28 35.28 -4.76 17.75
N VAL A 29 34.36 -3.97 17.18
CA VAL A 29 33.30 -4.46 16.29
C VAL A 29 33.71 -4.26 14.84
N ASN A 30 33.63 -5.31 14.04
CA ASN A 30 33.88 -5.23 12.60
C ASN A 30 32.67 -4.66 11.85
N GLY A 31 32.50 -3.33 11.88
CA GLY A 31 31.43 -2.64 11.19
C GLY A 31 31.61 -1.13 11.14
N VAL A 32 30.98 -0.50 10.16
CA VAL A 32 30.98 0.97 9.99
C VAL A 32 29.83 1.66 10.71
N GLY A 33 28.78 0.90 11.06
CA GLY A 33 27.60 1.37 11.78
C GLY A 33 26.50 0.32 11.78
N LEU A 34 25.31 0.71 12.24
CA LEU A 34 24.16 -0.19 12.33
C LEU A 34 23.58 -0.54 10.95
N ARG A 35 23.57 0.43 10.02
CA ARG A 35 22.98 0.28 8.68
C ARG A 35 23.70 1.13 7.66
N SER A 36 23.73 0.67 6.43
CA SER A 36 24.18 1.43 5.26
C SER A 36 22.97 1.72 4.38
N MET A 37 22.65 3.00 4.16
CA MET A 37 21.59 3.37 3.22
C MET A 37 22.04 3.20 1.77
N LYS A 38 23.36 3.36 1.50
CA LYS A 38 23.94 3.23 0.16
C LYS A 38 24.05 1.77 -0.29
N ALA A 39 24.42 0.89 0.63
CA ALA A 39 24.61 -0.55 0.39
C ALA A 39 24.09 -1.35 1.59
N PRO A 40 22.77 -1.54 1.72
CA PRO A 40 22.19 -2.38 2.77
C PRO A 40 22.79 -3.80 2.75
N GLY A 41 23.01 -4.39 3.93
CA GLY A 41 23.63 -5.71 4.07
C GLY A 41 25.17 -5.68 4.18
N THR A 42 25.76 -4.48 4.20
CA THR A 42 27.23 -4.29 4.27
C THR A 42 27.69 -3.43 5.44
N ALA A 43 26.81 -3.09 6.39
CA ALA A 43 27.17 -2.19 7.48
C ALA A 43 28.11 -2.84 8.51
N PHE A 44 28.00 -4.15 8.71
CA PHE A 44 28.83 -4.94 9.61
C PHE A 44 28.86 -6.42 9.21
N ASP A 45 29.96 -7.08 9.57
CA ASP A 45 30.16 -8.53 9.47
C ASP A 45 31.09 -8.94 10.61
N ASP A 46 30.50 -9.22 11.76
CA ASP A 46 31.20 -9.33 13.03
C ASP A 46 30.94 -10.70 13.69
N ALA A 47 31.94 -11.25 14.37
CA ALA A 47 31.84 -12.59 14.96
C ALA A 47 30.78 -12.69 16.08
N VAL A 48 30.47 -11.58 16.76
CA VAL A 48 29.49 -11.54 17.85
C VAL A 48 28.13 -11.03 17.37
N LEU A 49 28.10 -9.97 16.57
CA LEU A 49 26.85 -9.39 16.07
C LEU A 49 26.27 -10.13 14.86
N GLY A 50 27.07 -10.97 14.20
CA GLY A 50 26.74 -11.58 12.92
C GLY A 50 26.90 -10.60 11.77
N LYS A 51 26.19 -10.85 10.68
CA LYS A 51 26.21 -10.03 9.47
C LYS A 51 24.95 -9.19 9.34
N ASP A 52 25.09 -7.97 8.81
CA ASP A 52 23.97 -7.09 8.45
C ASP A 52 22.97 -7.84 7.54
N PRO A 53 21.72 -8.09 8.01
CA PRO A 53 20.75 -8.92 7.30
C PRO A 53 19.92 -8.15 6.26
N GLN A 54 20.14 -6.84 6.08
CA GLN A 54 19.23 -6.01 5.28
C GLN A 54 19.33 -6.32 3.78
N PRO A 55 18.21 -6.66 3.09
CA PRO A 55 18.18 -6.64 1.64
C PRO A 55 18.22 -5.21 1.10
N ASP A 56 18.86 -5.08 -0.06
CA ASP A 56 18.99 -3.87 -0.86
C ASP A 56 18.11 -3.88 -2.12
N HIS A 57 17.30 -4.92 -2.32
CA HIS A 57 16.43 -5.11 -3.48
C HIS A 57 15.20 -5.97 -3.14
N MET A 58 14.04 -5.71 -3.76
CA MET A 58 12.78 -6.43 -3.52
C MET A 58 12.85 -7.93 -3.81
N SER A 59 13.69 -8.38 -4.73
CA SER A 59 13.89 -9.82 -4.99
C SER A 59 14.50 -10.58 -3.80
N ARG A 60 15.04 -9.86 -2.81
CA ARG A 60 15.56 -10.40 -1.55
C ARG A 60 14.70 -9.98 -0.36
N PHE A 61 13.47 -9.51 -0.58
CA PHE A 61 12.56 -9.18 0.51
C PHE A 61 12.39 -10.39 1.44
N VAL A 62 12.52 -10.15 2.74
CA VAL A 62 12.46 -11.20 3.75
C VAL A 62 11.05 -11.27 4.32
N GLU A 63 10.33 -12.35 4.02
CA GLU A 63 9.07 -12.68 4.66
C GLU A 63 9.33 -13.33 6.02
N THR A 64 8.90 -12.68 7.10
CA THR A 64 9.14 -13.15 8.47
C THR A 64 8.09 -12.62 9.44
N LEU A 65 7.89 -13.31 10.56
CA LEU A 65 7.08 -12.81 11.69
C LEU A 65 7.94 -12.11 12.76
N SER A 66 9.26 -12.33 12.72
CA SER A 66 10.20 -11.62 13.58
C SER A 66 10.25 -10.14 13.21
N ASP A 67 10.79 -9.31 14.12
CA ASP A 67 11.03 -7.89 13.81
C ASP A 67 9.77 -7.17 13.30
N ASN A 68 8.61 -7.51 13.88
CA ASN A 68 7.29 -6.98 13.50
C ASN A 68 6.99 -7.10 12.00
N GLY A 69 7.41 -8.19 11.35
CA GLY A 69 7.30 -8.33 9.89
C GLY A 69 8.57 -7.91 9.13
N GLY A 70 9.72 -7.85 9.80
CA GLY A 70 10.98 -7.43 9.20
C GLY A 70 11.08 -5.92 8.97
N VAL A 71 10.52 -5.08 9.85
CA VAL A 71 10.52 -3.61 9.65
C VAL A 71 11.93 -3.01 9.60
N HIS A 72 12.85 -3.55 10.40
CA HIS A 72 14.25 -3.14 10.36
C HIS A 72 15.01 -3.87 9.26
N ILE A 73 14.76 -5.17 9.06
CA ILE A 73 15.39 -5.98 8.00
C ILE A 73 15.11 -5.36 6.63
N ASN A 74 13.84 -5.27 6.23
CA ASN A 74 13.42 -4.83 4.90
C ASN A 74 13.55 -3.32 4.66
N SER A 75 13.89 -2.52 5.68
CA SER A 75 14.10 -1.06 5.52
C SER A 75 15.29 -0.70 4.64
N GLY A 76 16.21 -1.65 4.36
CA GLY A 76 17.30 -1.45 3.41
C GLY A 76 16.81 -1.07 2.01
N ILE A 77 15.72 -1.67 1.55
CA ILE A 77 15.13 -1.44 0.22
C ILE A 77 14.73 0.04 0.01
N PRO A 78 13.83 0.63 0.85
CA PRO A 78 13.49 2.04 0.71
C PRO A 78 14.64 2.99 1.09
N ASN A 79 15.57 2.59 1.97
CA ASN A 79 16.77 3.39 2.26
C ASN A 79 17.65 3.55 1.03
N ARG A 80 17.87 2.46 0.28
CA ARG A 80 18.64 2.49 -0.96
C ARG A 80 17.94 3.27 -2.06
N ALA A 81 16.62 3.17 -2.17
CA ALA A 81 15.85 4.01 -3.08
C ALA A 81 16.04 5.51 -2.79
N PHE A 82 15.98 5.92 -1.52
CA PHE A 82 16.24 7.31 -1.13
C PHE A 82 17.69 7.74 -1.43
N TYR A 83 18.67 6.89 -1.14
CA TYR A 83 20.07 7.14 -1.49
C TYR A 83 20.24 7.38 -3.00
N LEU A 84 19.73 6.46 -3.83
CA LEU A 84 19.85 6.53 -5.29
C LEU A 84 19.17 7.79 -5.84
N ALA A 85 17.98 8.13 -5.34
CA ALA A 85 17.28 9.34 -5.72
C ALA A 85 18.09 10.60 -5.33
N ALA A 86 18.59 10.67 -4.10
CA ALA A 86 19.37 11.79 -3.62
C ALA A 86 20.71 11.95 -4.37
N ALA A 87 21.39 10.84 -4.66
CA ALA A 87 22.63 10.84 -5.43
C ALA A 87 22.39 11.28 -6.89
N GLY A 88 21.32 10.80 -7.52
CA GLY A 88 20.95 11.18 -8.88
C GLY A 88 20.46 12.62 -9.01
N LEU A 89 19.76 13.14 -8.00
CA LEU A 89 19.30 14.53 -7.97
C LEU A 89 20.43 15.52 -7.64
N GLY A 90 21.49 15.05 -6.98
CA GLY A 90 22.67 15.83 -6.63
C GLY A 90 22.42 16.91 -5.57
N GLY A 91 23.47 17.71 -5.31
CA GLY A 91 23.43 18.83 -4.38
C GLY A 91 23.12 18.42 -2.94
N TYR A 92 22.46 19.30 -2.20
CA TYR A 92 22.06 19.02 -0.82
C TYR A 92 20.74 18.26 -0.77
N THR A 93 20.70 17.15 -0.02
CA THR A 93 19.56 16.23 -0.02
C THR A 93 18.24 16.88 0.39
N TRP A 94 18.27 17.87 1.28
CA TRP A 94 17.09 18.60 1.76
C TRP A 94 16.51 19.62 0.77
N GLU A 95 17.18 19.89 -0.35
CA GLU A 95 16.68 20.83 -1.37
C GLU A 95 15.70 20.18 -2.35
N LYS A 96 15.92 18.90 -2.69
CA LYS A 96 15.08 18.13 -3.61
C LYS A 96 14.57 16.83 -3.00
N ALA A 97 15.42 15.80 -2.87
CA ALA A 97 15.02 14.46 -2.42
C ALA A 97 14.25 14.47 -1.08
N GLY A 98 14.74 15.23 -0.10
CA GLY A 98 14.09 15.41 1.19
C GLY A 98 12.72 16.08 1.10
N ARG A 99 12.55 17.08 0.23
CA ARG A 99 11.25 17.74 0.00
C ARG A 99 10.25 16.79 -0.64
N ILE A 100 10.70 15.99 -1.61
CA ILE A 100 9.89 14.97 -2.28
C ILE A 100 9.39 13.93 -1.26
N TRP A 101 10.29 13.34 -0.48
CA TRP A 101 9.93 12.35 0.54
C TRP A 101 9.00 12.94 1.61
N TYR A 102 9.27 14.16 2.04
CA TYR A 102 8.43 14.85 3.02
C TYR A 102 7.04 15.16 2.48
N ALA A 103 6.92 15.57 1.21
CA ALA A 103 5.63 15.77 0.56
C ALA A 103 4.84 14.46 0.45
N ALA A 104 5.49 13.35 0.05
CA ALA A 104 4.87 12.02 0.00
C ALA A 104 4.39 11.54 1.37
N MET A 105 5.19 11.73 2.44
CA MET A 105 4.78 11.38 3.82
C MET A 105 3.55 12.16 4.31
N ARG A 106 3.31 13.37 3.77
CA ARG A 106 2.17 14.21 4.13
C ARG A 106 0.96 14.05 3.21
N ASP A 107 1.09 13.29 2.13
CA ASP A 107 -0.01 13.08 1.18
C ASP A 107 -1.21 12.41 1.85
N LEU A 108 -2.42 12.86 1.53
CA LEU A 108 -3.65 12.33 2.09
C LEU A 108 -3.88 10.86 1.71
N GLU A 109 -3.39 10.45 0.53
CA GLU A 109 -3.47 9.06 0.08
C GLU A 109 -2.68 8.14 1.01
N LEU A 110 -1.46 8.51 1.39
CA LEU A 110 -0.67 7.74 2.36
C LEU A 110 -1.37 7.69 3.73
N ARG A 111 -2.02 8.79 4.14
CA ARG A 111 -2.80 8.82 5.40
C ARG A 111 -3.97 7.84 5.37
N ARG A 112 -4.69 7.71 4.24
CA ARG A 112 -5.72 6.67 4.06
C ARG A 112 -5.11 5.28 4.19
N LEU A 113 -3.93 5.06 3.62
CA LEU A 113 -3.25 3.77 3.61
C LEU A 113 -2.42 3.46 4.86
N ARG A 114 -2.39 4.31 5.90
CA ARG A 114 -1.39 4.26 7.00
C ARG A 114 -1.12 2.89 7.66
N ARG A 115 -2.09 1.97 7.64
CA ARG A 115 -1.95 0.63 8.24
C ARG A 115 -1.57 -0.47 7.24
N VAL A 116 -1.69 -0.20 5.94
CA VAL A 116 -1.59 -1.18 4.85
C VAL A 116 -0.69 -0.71 3.70
N ALA A 117 -0.14 0.50 3.79
CA ALA A 117 0.72 1.07 2.76
C ALA A 117 1.93 0.17 2.49
N ARG A 118 2.15 -0.14 1.22
CA ARG A 118 3.28 -0.92 0.73
C ARG A 118 4.35 -0.01 0.15
N PHE A 119 5.52 -0.56 -0.13
CA PHE A 119 6.60 0.21 -0.75
C PHE A 119 6.19 0.81 -2.11
N GLN A 120 5.40 0.08 -2.89
CA GLN A 120 4.86 0.56 -4.17
C GLN A 120 3.99 1.82 -3.99
N ASP A 121 3.14 1.85 -2.97
CA ASP A 121 2.24 2.98 -2.73
C ASP A 121 3.05 4.24 -2.38
N PHE A 122 4.08 4.09 -1.53
CA PHE A 122 4.98 5.20 -1.20
C PHE A 122 5.84 5.63 -2.39
N ALA A 123 6.33 4.69 -3.20
CA ALA A 123 7.09 4.98 -4.41
C ALA A 123 6.30 5.84 -5.40
N ARG A 124 5.03 5.47 -5.67
CA ARG A 124 4.13 6.27 -6.52
C ARG A 124 3.97 7.70 -6.01
N LEU A 125 3.77 7.87 -4.71
CA LEU A 125 3.63 9.19 -4.11
C LEU A 125 4.90 10.02 -4.25
N THR A 126 6.08 9.44 -4.04
CA THR A 126 7.34 10.17 -4.27
C THR A 126 7.53 10.60 -5.73
N ILE A 127 7.14 9.76 -6.70
CA ILE A 127 7.21 10.07 -8.14
C ILE A 127 6.22 11.19 -8.50
N LYS A 128 4.98 11.12 -7.99
CA LYS A 128 3.96 12.17 -8.11
C LYS A 128 4.48 13.51 -7.59
N HIS A 129 5.05 13.53 -6.39
CA HIS A 129 5.56 14.76 -5.78
C HIS A 129 6.85 15.27 -6.42
N ALA A 130 7.71 14.40 -6.95
CA ALA A 130 8.86 14.80 -7.74
C ALA A 130 8.45 15.58 -9.00
N ALA A 131 7.46 15.06 -9.74
CA ALA A 131 6.91 15.74 -10.91
C ALA A 131 6.29 17.10 -10.53
N ALA A 132 5.49 17.15 -9.46
CA ALA A 132 4.80 18.37 -9.04
C ALA A 132 5.73 19.47 -8.51
N LEU A 133 6.80 19.09 -7.79
CA LEU A 133 7.70 20.06 -7.15
C LEU A 133 8.85 20.52 -8.04
N HIS A 134 9.33 19.66 -8.95
CA HIS A 134 10.58 19.89 -9.66
C HIS A 134 10.51 19.62 -11.17
N GLY A 135 9.53 18.84 -11.64
CA GLY A 135 9.29 18.60 -13.05
C GLY A 135 9.70 17.19 -13.54
N PRO A 136 9.64 16.96 -14.86
CA PRO A 136 9.75 15.62 -15.44
C PRO A 136 11.16 15.01 -15.31
N ALA A 137 12.22 15.82 -15.28
CA ALA A 137 13.58 15.31 -15.14
C ALA A 137 13.80 14.69 -13.75
N GLU A 138 13.43 15.40 -12.69
CA GLU A 138 13.52 14.90 -11.32
C GLU A 138 12.57 13.72 -11.06
N ARG A 139 11.37 13.75 -11.66
CA ARG A 139 10.46 12.59 -11.67
C ARG A 139 11.18 11.34 -12.19
N ALA A 140 11.84 11.43 -13.35
CA ALA A 140 12.51 10.29 -13.97
C ALA A 140 13.66 9.75 -13.09
N VAL A 141 14.39 10.62 -12.40
CA VAL A 141 15.44 10.20 -11.45
C VAL A 141 14.85 9.43 -10.27
N VAL A 142 13.77 9.92 -9.67
CA VAL A 142 13.11 9.25 -8.53
C VAL A 142 12.50 7.91 -8.96
N GLU A 143 11.88 7.87 -10.13
CA GLU A 143 11.36 6.65 -10.73
C GLU A 143 12.47 5.60 -10.97
N GLY A 144 13.58 6.00 -11.57
CA GLY A 144 14.74 5.13 -11.79
C GLY A 144 15.38 4.63 -10.48
N ALA A 145 15.32 5.41 -9.40
CA ALA A 145 15.82 5.00 -8.09
C ALA A 145 14.99 3.87 -7.47
N TRP A 146 13.65 3.91 -7.60
CA TRP A 146 12.77 2.83 -7.16
C TRP A 146 12.92 1.57 -8.02
N GLN A 147 13.04 1.74 -9.34
CA GLN A 147 13.25 0.62 -10.26
C GLN A 147 14.53 -0.16 -9.93
N GLN A 148 15.62 0.54 -9.58
CA GLN A 148 16.89 -0.06 -9.19
C GLN A 148 16.84 -0.90 -7.91
N VAL A 149 15.81 -0.73 -7.06
CA VAL A 149 15.58 -1.59 -5.89
C VAL A 149 14.43 -2.60 -6.12
N GLY A 150 13.98 -2.75 -7.37
CA GLY A 150 12.98 -3.74 -7.75
C GLY A 150 11.54 -3.29 -7.49
N ILE A 151 11.32 -1.98 -7.38
CA ILE A 151 9.98 -1.39 -7.21
C ILE A 151 9.67 -0.60 -8.47
N ALA A 152 8.93 -1.22 -9.39
CA ALA A 152 8.48 -0.55 -10.59
C ALA A 152 7.45 0.54 -10.24
N ALA A 153 7.56 1.67 -10.93
CA ALA A 153 6.53 2.71 -10.94
C ALA A 153 5.31 2.33 -11.78
N GLU A 154 5.41 1.23 -12.55
CA GLU A 154 4.31 0.79 -13.39
C GLU A 154 3.06 0.49 -12.54
N ILE A 155 1.97 1.04 -13.06
CA ILE A 155 0.67 0.40 -12.99
C ILE A 155 0.78 -0.89 -13.83
N ALA A 156 1.39 -1.95 -13.28
CA ALA A 156 0.54 -3.13 -13.23
C ALA A 156 -0.69 -2.61 -12.48
N PRO A 157 -1.93 -2.75 -12.98
CA PRO A 157 -3.05 -2.59 -12.06
C PRO A 157 -2.61 -3.39 -10.85
N ALA A 158 -2.38 -2.72 -9.71
CA ALA A 158 -2.21 -3.45 -8.46
C ALA A 158 -3.42 -4.32 -8.51
N ALA A 159 -3.27 -5.64 -8.79
CA ALA A 159 -4.39 -6.49 -9.21
C ALA A 159 -5.54 -6.00 -8.40
N GLU A 160 -6.48 -5.25 -9.04
CA GLU A 160 -7.40 -4.39 -8.27
C GLU A 160 -7.85 -5.28 -7.16
N PRO A 161 -7.64 -4.96 -5.86
CA PRO A 161 -7.77 -5.96 -4.81
C PRO A 161 -9.13 -6.58 -5.03
N ALA A 162 -9.18 -7.81 -5.60
CA ALA A 162 -10.22 -8.19 -6.59
C ALA A 162 -11.48 -7.48 -6.18
N ALA A 163 -11.79 -6.35 -6.87
CA ALA A 163 -12.65 -5.28 -6.32
C ALA A 163 -13.71 -5.97 -5.50
N ASP A 164 -13.86 -5.67 -4.22
CA ASP A 164 -14.61 -6.52 -3.29
C ASP A 164 -16.02 -6.79 -3.85
N VAL A 165 -16.15 -7.83 -4.69
CA VAL A 165 -17.20 -7.91 -5.71
C VAL A 165 -18.16 -8.88 -5.14
N TRP A 166 -19.35 -8.40 -4.88
CA TRP A 166 -20.44 -9.20 -4.41
C TRP A 166 -21.36 -9.47 -5.59
N VAL A 167 -21.78 -10.73 -5.74
CA VAL A 167 -22.82 -11.07 -6.72
C VAL A 167 -24.14 -11.09 -6.00
N LEU A 168 -25.02 -10.16 -6.37
CA LEU A 168 -26.42 -10.16 -5.96
C LEU A 168 -27.19 -11.13 -6.85
N HIS A 169 -27.84 -12.09 -6.24
CA HIS A 169 -28.82 -12.98 -6.87
C HIS A 169 -30.20 -12.54 -6.37
N TYR A 170 -31.09 -12.13 -7.28
CA TYR A 170 -32.44 -11.66 -6.90
C TYR A 170 -33.53 -12.32 -7.73
N SER A 171 -34.67 -12.60 -7.09
CA SER A 171 -35.81 -13.30 -7.68
C SER A 171 -37.14 -12.71 -7.19
N TRP A 172 -37.91 -12.14 -8.11
CA TRP A 172 -39.29 -11.76 -7.83
C TRP A 172 -40.14 -13.00 -7.59
N GLY A 173 -40.96 -12.99 -6.53
CA GLY A 173 -41.79 -14.13 -6.13
C GLY A 173 -41.00 -15.36 -5.65
N CYS A 174 -39.68 -15.27 -5.44
CA CYS A 174 -38.84 -16.35 -4.93
C CYS A 174 -38.96 -17.67 -5.70
N THR A 175 -39.00 -17.58 -7.02
CA THR A 175 -39.29 -18.73 -7.90
C THR A 175 -38.13 -19.73 -8.04
N GLY A 176 -36.98 -19.47 -7.40
CA GLY A 176 -35.77 -20.27 -7.56
C GLY A 176 -34.94 -19.94 -8.81
N SER A 177 -35.47 -19.10 -9.70
CA SER A 177 -34.72 -18.49 -10.80
C SER A 177 -34.23 -17.10 -10.38
N TYR A 178 -32.91 -16.89 -10.44
CA TYR A 178 -32.28 -15.65 -9.97
C TYR A 178 -31.59 -14.91 -11.12
N ALA A 179 -31.94 -13.64 -11.28
CA ALA A 179 -31.12 -12.69 -12.01
C ALA A 179 -29.87 -12.36 -11.17
N ARG A 180 -28.80 -11.93 -11.84
CA ARG A 180 -27.50 -11.65 -11.21
C ARG A 180 -27.02 -10.25 -11.53
N ALA A 181 -26.42 -9.59 -10.54
CA ALA A 181 -25.75 -8.30 -10.69
C ALA A 181 -24.48 -8.27 -9.83
N SER A 182 -23.39 -7.77 -10.40
CA SER A 182 -22.12 -7.57 -9.71
C SER A 182 -22.10 -6.20 -9.04
N LEU A 183 -21.79 -6.16 -7.75
CA LEU A 183 -21.75 -4.97 -6.93
C LEU A 183 -20.38 -4.82 -6.25
N ALA A 184 -19.79 -3.65 -6.32
CA ALA A 184 -18.63 -3.23 -5.56
C ALA A 184 -19.07 -2.21 -4.51
N PHE A 185 -18.87 -2.54 -3.24
CA PHE A 185 -19.25 -1.68 -2.11
C PHE A 185 -18.12 -0.72 -1.74
N HIS A 186 -18.48 0.54 -1.48
CA HIS A 186 -17.55 1.61 -1.14
C HIS A 186 -17.75 2.07 0.31
N GLU A 187 -16.67 2.51 0.95
CA GLU A 187 -16.68 2.99 2.35
C GLU A 187 -17.57 4.23 2.57
N ASP A 188 -17.91 4.96 1.51
CA ASP A 188 -18.76 6.15 1.58
C ASP A 188 -20.27 5.82 1.63
N GLY A 189 -20.62 4.54 1.70
CA GLY A 189 -22.00 4.07 1.71
C GLY A 189 -22.63 3.97 0.32
N SER A 190 -21.84 4.11 -0.75
CA SER A 190 -22.28 3.82 -2.12
C SER A 190 -21.88 2.42 -2.57
N PHE A 191 -22.55 1.91 -3.60
CA PHE A 191 -22.10 0.76 -4.36
C PHE A 191 -22.24 1.04 -5.87
N SER A 192 -21.42 0.36 -6.66
CA SER A 192 -21.39 0.47 -8.13
C SER A 192 -21.21 -0.90 -8.78
N GLY A 193 -21.33 -1.00 -10.11
CA GLY A 193 -21.12 -2.23 -10.85
C GLY A 193 -22.15 -2.36 -11.96
N ASP A 194 -22.80 -3.52 -12.05
CA ASP A 194 -23.95 -3.70 -12.96
C ASP A 194 -25.14 -2.82 -12.56
N LEU A 195 -25.20 -2.45 -11.27
CA LEU A 195 -26.18 -1.55 -10.68
C LEU A 195 -25.48 -0.54 -9.76
N THR A 196 -26.10 0.62 -9.54
CA THR A 196 -25.62 1.65 -8.62
C THR A 196 -26.62 1.94 -7.52
N GLY A 197 -26.12 2.41 -6.38
CA GLY A 197 -26.97 2.79 -5.26
C GLY A 197 -26.21 3.04 -3.97
N ARG A 198 -26.93 2.90 -2.86
CA ARG A 198 -26.43 3.11 -1.51
C ARG A 198 -26.72 1.92 -0.60
N TRP A 199 -25.81 1.69 0.33
CA TRP A 199 -25.93 0.65 1.33
C TRP A 199 -25.80 1.20 2.75
N HIS A 200 -26.41 0.50 3.69
CA HIS A 200 -26.25 0.75 5.13
C HIS A 200 -26.21 -0.59 5.86
N GLN A 201 -25.28 -0.76 6.79
CA GLN A 201 -25.21 -1.93 7.65
C GLN A 201 -25.23 -1.53 9.12
N GLN A 202 -26.10 -2.18 9.90
CA GLN A 202 -26.15 -1.99 11.35
C GLN A 202 -26.62 -3.28 12.03
N ASP A 203 -25.89 -3.72 13.06
CA ASP A 203 -26.23 -4.90 13.88
C ASP A 203 -26.53 -6.17 13.06
N GLY A 204 -25.75 -6.39 12.00
CA GLY A 204 -25.92 -7.53 11.08
C GLY A 204 -27.02 -7.36 10.03
N THR A 205 -27.84 -6.31 10.12
CA THR A 205 -28.81 -5.95 9.08
C THR A 205 -28.12 -5.22 7.94
N LEU A 206 -28.38 -5.63 6.70
CA LEU A 206 -27.93 -4.98 5.47
C LEU A 206 -29.13 -4.41 4.73
N LEU A 207 -29.05 -3.12 4.38
CA LEU A 207 -30.01 -2.42 3.54
C LEU A 207 -29.34 -2.01 2.24
N LEU A 208 -29.99 -2.28 1.11
CA LEU A 208 -29.58 -1.79 -0.21
C LEU A 208 -30.70 -0.96 -0.82
N ARG A 209 -30.34 0.21 -1.33
CA ARG A 209 -31.22 1.10 -2.09
C ARG A 209 -30.56 1.42 -3.43
N PHE A 210 -31.18 0.94 -4.50
CA PHE A 210 -30.73 1.21 -5.86
C PHE A 210 -31.13 2.62 -6.29
N ASP A 211 -30.33 3.24 -7.15
CA ASP A 211 -30.65 4.57 -7.70
C ASP A 211 -31.84 4.49 -8.66
N ASP A 212 -31.93 3.37 -9.39
CA ASP A 212 -33.02 3.08 -10.32
C ASP A 212 -34.01 2.05 -9.75
N GLY A 213 -35.29 2.35 -9.92
CA GLY A 213 -36.40 1.48 -9.56
C GLY A 213 -36.90 1.63 -8.12
N PRO A 214 -38.12 1.16 -7.83
CA PRO A 214 -38.78 1.39 -6.54
C PRO A 214 -38.47 0.33 -5.48
N ALA A 215 -37.64 -0.66 -5.81
CA ALA A 215 -37.40 -1.82 -4.96
C ALA A 215 -36.42 -1.51 -3.83
N GLN A 216 -36.80 -1.84 -2.59
CA GLN A 216 -35.94 -1.78 -1.42
C GLN A 216 -35.54 -3.18 -1.00
N TYR A 217 -34.28 -3.34 -0.57
CA TYR A 217 -33.72 -4.64 -0.20
C TYR A 217 -33.28 -4.58 1.25
N ALA A 218 -33.69 -5.56 2.04
CA ALA A 218 -33.31 -5.70 3.44
C ALA A 218 -32.99 -7.16 3.76
N GLY A 219 -31.94 -7.40 4.52
CA GLY A 219 -31.49 -8.74 4.84
C GLY A 219 -30.46 -8.77 5.96
N THR A 220 -29.88 -9.94 6.18
CA THR A 220 -28.84 -10.16 7.20
C THR A 220 -27.53 -10.51 6.52
N LEU A 221 -26.44 -9.85 6.93
CA LEU A 221 -25.08 -10.12 6.49
C LEU A 221 -24.34 -10.97 7.54
N ALA A 222 -23.75 -12.08 7.11
CA ALA A 222 -22.93 -12.95 7.95
C ALA A 222 -21.69 -13.43 7.17
N GLY A 223 -20.52 -12.92 7.56
CA GLY A 223 -19.26 -13.22 6.86
C GLY A 223 -19.29 -12.76 5.41
N ASP A 224 -19.10 -13.69 4.47
CA ASP A 224 -19.01 -13.43 3.03
C ASP A 224 -20.32 -13.68 2.27
N ALA A 225 -21.46 -13.76 3.00
CA ALA A 225 -22.79 -13.93 2.42
C ALA A 225 -23.86 -13.11 3.15
N ALA A 226 -24.85 -12.63 2.40
CA ALA A 226 -26.08 -12.06 2.94
C ALA A 226 -27.32 -12.65 2.26
N THR A 227 -28.45 -12.65 2.95
CA THR A 227 -29.75 -13.09 2.41
C THR A 227 -30.85 -12.18 2.90
N GLY A 228 -31.88 -11.96 2.10
CA GLY A 228 -32.98 -11.09 2.49
C GLY A 228 -34.18 -11.11 1.56
N ALA A 229 -35.07 -10.18 1.84
CA ALA A 229 -36.25 -9.90 1.02
C ALA A 229 -36.10 -8.56 0.31
N MET A 230 -36.81 -8.41 -0.80
CA MET A 230 -36.95 -7.16 -1.51
C MET A 230 -38.42 -6.89 -1.79
N SER A 231 -38.83 -5.63 -1.72
CA SER A 231 -40.20 -5.24 -2.04
C SER A 231 -40.29 -3.88 -2.72
N THR A 232 -41.36 -3.66 -3.48
CA THR A 232 -41.72 -2.34 -4.01
C THR A 232 -42.87 -1.73 -3.19
N PHE A 233 -43.05 -0.41 -3.28
CA PHE A 233 -44.20 0.27 -2.67
C PHE A 233 -45.55 -0.25 -3.22
N THR A 234 -45.56 -0.84 -4.42
CA THR A 234 -46.76 -1.42 -5.05
C THR A 234 -47.03 -2.87 -4.62
N GLY A 235 -46.27 -3.40 -3.65
CA GLY A 235 -46.50 -4.74 -3.08
C GLY A 235 -45.96 -5.90 -3.92
N ALA A 236 -45.02 -5.64 -4.83
CA ALA A 236 -44.26 -6.74 -5.43
C ALA A 236 -43.17 -7.16 -4.44
N ASP A 237 -43.10 -8.46 -4.12
CA ASP A 237 -42.15 -9.02 -3.17
C ASP A 237 -41.22 -10.04 -3.85
N GLY A 238 -40.01 -10.17 -3.34
CA GLY A 238 -39.03 -11.13 -3.79
C GLY A 238 -37.98 -11.42 -2.72
N CYS A 239 -37.02 -12.26 -3.08
CA CYS A 239 -35.89 -12.59 -2.22
C CYS A 239 -34.58 -12.48 -2.98
N TRP A 240 -33.54 -12.33 -2.20
CA TRP A 240 -32.20 -12.21 -2.72
C TRP A 240 -31.18 -12.88 -1.79
N HIS A 241 -30.05 -13.25 -2.38
CA HIS A 241 -28.85 -13.55 -1.64
C HIS A 241 -27.65 -12.86 -2.32
N LEU A 242 -26.63 -12.56 -1.54
CA LEU A 242 -25.46 -11.79 -1.96
C LEU A 242 -24.23 -12.56 -1.50
N THR A 243 -23.27 -12.81 -2.39
CA THR A 243 -22.05 -13.56 -2.06
C THR A 243 -20.82 -12.84 -2.54
N ARG A 244 -19.81 -12.70 -1.68
CA ARG A 244 -18.53 -12.08 -1.99
C ARG A 244 -17.67 -12.99 -2.90
N GLN A 245 -17.05 -12.45 -3.94
CA GLN A 245 -16.09 -13.17 -4.78
C GLN A 245 -14.65 -12.92 -4.30
N GLY A 246 -13.99 -13.98 -3.83
CA GLY A 246 -12.62 -13.99 -3.28
C GLY A 246 -12.64 -13.84 -1.75
N ALA A 247 -12.18 -14.76 -0.92
CA ALA A 247 -11.14 -15.78 -1.09
C ALA A 247 -11.68 -17.17 -1.49
N ALA A 248 -10.94 -17.86 -2.35
CA ALA A 248 -11.01 -19.31 -2.40
C ALA A 248 -10.65 -19.83 -0.99
N SER A 249 -11.66 -20.29 -0.24
CA SER A 249 -11.40 -21.19 0.87
C SER A 249 -10.67 -22.39 0.28
N ARG A 250 -9.43 -22.63 0.73
CA ARG A 250 -8.80 -23.94 0.60
C ARG A 250 -9.63 -24.88 1.46
N LEU A 251 -10.73 -25.39 0.92
CA LEU A 251 -11.37 -26.58 1.46
C LEU A 251 -10.41 -27.73 1.18
N GLY A 252 -9.73 -28.16 2.26
CA GLY A 252 -8.83 -29.29 2.24
C GLY A 252 -9.53 -30.57 1.80
N LYS A 253 -8.81 -31.33 0.99
CA LYS A 253 -8.62 -32.76 1.18
C LYS A 253 -7.13 -33.04 1.10
#